data_AF-A0A1F8M3I7-F1
#
_entry.id   AF-A0A1F8M3I7-F1
#
_cell.length_a   1.000
_cell.length_b   1.000
_cell.length_c   1.000
_cell.angle_alpha   90.00
_cell.angle_beta   90.00
_cell.angle_gamma   90.00
#
_symmetry.space_group_name_H-M   'P 1'
#
loop_
_entity.id
_entity.type
_entity.pdbx_description
1 polymer ?
#
loop_
_entity_poly.entity_id
_entity_poly.type
_entity_poly.pdbx_seq_one_letter_code
_entity_poly.pdbx_strand_id
1 'polypeptide(L)'
;MKDYVIELEIYEGNGGQLYTDGTYPEFAKEGICAWMYGRLQVEQKFRYPEDLGEMCPWLVDSLTGMMRVLENGGTLSWRYKGTPYEKVIDPDGVTTEYVRCPDPTASGIVIKVTRTVVSEG
;
A
#
# COMPACT_ATOMS: atom_id res chain seq x y z
N MET A 1 14.28 11.09 19.70
CA MET A 1 13.90 11.33 18.28
C MET A 1 12.67 10.46 18.10
N LYS A 2 11.55 10.94 17.55
CA LYS A 2 10.35 10.08 17.57
C LYS A 2 10.60 8.80 16.77
N ASP A 3 10.23 7.68 17.36
CA ASP A 3 10.18 6.41 16.67
C ASP A 3 8.83 6.25 16.00
N TYR A 4 8.82 5.57 14.85
CA TYR A 4 7.63 5.36 14.05
C TYR A 4 7.49 3.88 13.69
N VAL A 5 6.26 3.39 13.71
CA VAL A 5 5.88 2.14 13.06
C VAL A 5 5.11 2.48 11.80
N ILE A 6 5.44 1.79 10.70
CA ILE A 6 4.73 1.95 9.43
C ILE A 6 4.10 0.63 9.01
N GLU A 7 2.79 0.69 8.75
CA GLU A 7 1.99 -0.40 8.19
C GLU A 7 1.60 -0.06 6.74
N LEU A 8 1.68 -1.06 5.88
CA LEU A 8 1.28 -0.99 4.47
C LEU A 8 0.07 -1.91 4.30
N GLU A 9 -1.04 -1.37 3.81
CA GLU A 9 -2.28 -2.11 3.60
C GLU A 9 -2.65 -2.06 2.11
N ILE A 10 -2.99 -3.21 1.52
CA ILE A 10 -3.64 -3.25 0.20
C ILE A 10 -5.06 -2.74 0.38
N TYR A 11 -5.26 -1.45 0.11
CA TYR A 11 -6.51 -0.75 0.40
C TYR A 11 -7.55 -0.93 -0.71
N GLU A 12 -7.10 -0.95 -1.96
CA GLU A 12 -7.95 -1.12 -3.13
C GLU A 12 -7.21 -1.98 -4.15
N GLY A 13 -7.99 -2.70 -4.97
CA GLY A 13 -7.49 -3.33 -6.18
C GLY A 13 -8.03 -4.74 -6.37
N ASN A 14 -7.70 -5.32 -7.51
CA ASN A 14 -8.14 -6.67 -7.85
C ASN A 14 -6.93 -7.61 -7.97
N GLY A 15 -6.74 -8.41 -6.93
CA GLY A 15 -5.77 -9.50 -6.92
C GLY A 15 -6.25 -10.74 -7.66
N GLY A 16 -7.55 -10.90 -7.95
CA GLY A 16 -8.11 -12.14 -8.49
C GLY A 16 -8.02 -13.31 -7.51
N GLN A 17 -8.58 -14.46 -7.89
CA GLN A 17 -8.55 -15.70 -7.09
C GLN A 17 -7.95 -16.83 -7.89
N LEU A 18 -7.17 -17.69 -7.24
CA LEU A 18 -6.57 -18.84 -7.91
C LEU A 18 -7.67 -19.77 -8.43
N TYR A 19 -7.69 -19.99 -9.74
CA TYR A 19 -8.59 -20.94 -10.37
C TYR A 19 -8.20 -22.38 -10.03
N THR A 20 -9.20 -23.21 -9.71
CA THR A 20 -9.00 -24.60 -9.28
C THR A 20 -8.93 -25.60 -10.44
N ASP A 21 -9.27 -25.15 -11.65
CA ASP A 21 -9.30 -25.97 -12.88
C ASP A 21 -7.96 -25.96 -13.65
N GLY A 22 -6.94 -25.27 -13.12
CA GLY A 22 -5.61 -25.17 -13.72
C GLY A 22 -5.51 -24.15 -14.85
N THR A 23 -6.56 -23.38 -15.12
CA THR A 23 -6.53 -22.28 -16.10
C THR A 23 -6.05 -20.97 -15.47
N TYR A 24 -5.78 -19.98 -16.31
CA TYR A 24 -5.36 -18.64 -15.90
C TYR A 24 -6.31 -17.59 -16.50
N PRO A 25 -6.61 -16.51 -15.75
CA PRO A 25 -7.39 -15.40 -16.28
C PRO A 25 -6.64 -14.64 -17.37
N GLU A 26 -7.39 -13.94 -18.22
CA GLU A 26 -6.86 -12.89 -19.07
C GLU A 26 -6.62 -11.63 -18.22
N PHE A 27 -5.49 -11.57 -17.48
CA PHE A 27 -5.17 -10.54 -16.48
C PHE A 27 -5.54 -9.11 -16.89
N ALA A 28 -5.12 -8.66 -18.07
CA ALA A 28 -5.37 -7.28 -18.51
C ALA A 28 -6.85 -6.99 -18.78
N LYS A 29 -7.56 -7.96 -19.37
CA LYS A 29 -8.98 -7.84 -19.74
C LYS A 29 -9.89 -7.91 -18.51
N GLU A 30 -9.50 -8.73 -17.55
CA GLU A 30 -10.22 -8.90 -16.28
C GLU A 30 -9.78 -7.91 -15.20
N GLY A 31 -8.77 -7.09 -15.49
CA GLY A 31 -8.21 -6.11 -14.56
C GLY A 31 -7.68 -6.78 -13.30
N ILE A 32 -6.92 -7.86 -13.43
CA ILE A 32 -6.31 -8.59 -12.31
C ILE A 32 -4.82 -8.30 -12.28
N CYS A 33 -4.29 -7.95 -11.10
CA CYS A 33 -2.86 -7.83 -10.90
C CYS A 33 -2.20 -9.22 -10.92
N ALA A 34 -1.39 -9.49 -11.94
CA ALA A 34 -0.72 -10.78 -12.12
C ALA A 34 0.18 -11.18 -10.93
N TRP A 35 0.76 -10.20 -10.23
CA TRP A 35 1.61 -10.48 -9.08
C TRP A 35 0.79 -10.89 -7.84
N MET A 36 -0.38 -10.28 -7.65
CA MET A 36 -1.24 -10.56 -6.52
C MET A 36 -2.07 -11.85 -6.69
N TYR A 37 -2.24 -12.32 -7.92
CA TYR A 37 -3.04 -13.49 -8.26
C TYR A 37 -2.79 -14.71 -7.38
N GLY A 38 -3.82 -15.10 -6.63
CA GLY A 38 -3.80 -16.24 -5.73
C GLY A 38 -2.89 -16.10 -4.51
N ARG A 39 -2.27 -14.93 -4.30
CA ARG A 39 -1.27 -14.70 -3.24
C ARG A 39 -1.63 -13.54 -2.31
N LEU A 40 -1.97 -12.38 -2.86
CA LEU A 40 -2.19 -11.13 -2.11
C LEU A 40 -3.59 -10.60 -2.37
N GLN A 41 -4.24 -10.06 -1.33
CA GLN A 41 -5.61 -9.57 -1.41
C GLN A 41 -5.77 -8.21 -0.71
N VAL A 42 -6.88 -7.54 -1.01
CA VAL A 42 -7.31 -6.32 -0.29
C VAL A 42 -7.43 -6.64 1.21
N GLU A 43 -7.18 -5.63 2.05
CA GLU A 43 -7.10 -5.69 3.52
C GLU A 43 -5.85 -6.39 4.08
N GLN A 44 -5.03 -7.02 3.24
CA GLN A 44 -3.76 -7.59 3.67
C GLN A 44 -2.77 -6.49 4.06
N LYS A 45 -2.07 -6.73 5.18
CA LYS A 45 -1.17 -5.76 5.82
C LYS A 45 0.25 -6.30 5.92
N PHE A 46 1.20 -5.38 5.86
CA PHE A 46 2.64 -5.63 5.92
C PHE A 46 3.29 -4.61 6.84
N ARG A 47 4.27 -5.03 7.62
CA ARG A 47 5.13 -4.14 8.40
C ARG A 47 6.34 -3.69 7.59
N TYR A 48 6.64 -2.41 7.65
CA TYR A 48 7.86 -1.86 7.10
C TYR A 48 8.93 -1.69 8.18
N PRO A 49 10.18 -2.10 7.93
CA PRO A 49 10.69 -2.71 6.68
C PRO A 49 10.59 -4.24 6.60
N GLU A 50 10.08 -4.91 7.64
CA GLU A 50 10.23 -6.36 7.86
C GLU A 50 9.62 -7.22 6.74
N ASP A 51 8.45 -6.83 6.24
CA ASP A 51 7.62 -7.64 5.34
C ASP A 51 7.76 -7.21 3.86
N LEU A 52 8.70 -6.32 3.53
CA LEU A 52 8.86 -5.82 2.15
C LEU A 52 9.13 -6.95 1.13
N GLY A 53 9.78 -8.04 1.55
CA GLY A 53 10.03 -9.20 0.70
C GLY A 53 8.78 -9.97 0.27
N GLU A 54 7.66 -9.76 0.96
CA GLU A 54 6.38 -10.41 0.65
C GLU A 54 5.53 -9.63 -0.35
N MET A 55 5.91 -8.39 -0.64
CA MET A 55 5.19 -7.50 -1.53
C MET A 55 5.71 -7.56 -2.98
N CYS A 56 4.90 -7.10 -3.92
CA CYS A 56 5.32 -6.94 -5.31
C CYS A 56 6.45 -5.90 -5.43
N PRO A 57 7.57 -6.19 -6.12
CA PRO A 57 8.69 -5.25 -6.24
C PRO A 57 8.30 -3.89 -6.85
N TRP A 58 7.45 -3.87 -7.87
CA TRP A 58 7.00 -2.60 -8.49
C TRP A 58 6.16 -1.75 -7.55
N LEU A 59 5.40 -2.41 -6.67
CA LEU A 59 4.65 -1.75 -5.63
C LEU A 59 5.59 -1.12 -4.60
N VAL A 60 6.60 -1.87 -4.14
CA VAL A 60 7.63 -1.38 -3.21
C VAL A 60 8.40 -0.18 -3.79
N ASP A 61 8.79 -0.25 -5.06
CA ASP A 61 9.47 0.85 -5.74
C ASP A 61 8.59 2.12 -5.77
N SER A 62 7.29 1.96 -6.03
CA SER A 62 6.35 3.08 -6.03
C SER A 62 6.16 3.74 -4.65
N LEU A 63 6.35 2.98 -3.57
CA LEU A 63 6.19 3.44 -2.18
C LEU A 63 7.43 4.17 -1.64
N THR A 64 8.61 3.87 -2.17
CA THR A 64 9.91 4.19 -1.56
C THR A 64 10.07 5.68 -1.20
N GLY A 65 9.64 6.60 -2.07
CA GLY A 65 9.75 8.04 -1.80
C GLY A 65 8.91 8.49 -0.61
N MET A 66 7.67 8.03 -0.53
CA MET A 66 6.73 8.37 0.54
C MET A 66 7.15 7.75 1.86
N MET A 67 7.62 6.49 1.82
CA MET A 67 8.16 5.78 2.98
C MET A 67 9.32 6.53 3.62
N ARG A 68 10.27 7.02 2.81
CA ARG A 68 11.40 7.81 3.30
C ARG A 68 11.00 9.11 3.98
N VAL A 69 9.95 9.78 3.47
CA VAL A 69 9.44 10.99 4.11
C VAL A 69 8.83 10.64 5.47
N LEU A 70 7.97 9.62 5.52
CA LEU A 70 7.23 9.25 6.71
C LEU A 70 8.13 8.67 7.82
N GLU A 71 9.10 7.81 7.47
CA GLU A 71 10.03 7.21 8.44
C GLU A 71 10.93 8.25 9.11
N ASN A 72 11.21 9.37 8.42
CA ASN A 72 11.99 10.49 8.95
C ASN A 72 11.10 11.57 9.59
N GLY A 73 9.83 11.27 9.87
CA GLY A 73 8.90 12.18 10.54
C GLY A 73 8.32 13.30 9.68
N GLY A 74 8.63 13.32 8.38
CA GLY A 74 8.04 14.23 7.43
C GLY A 74 6.55 13.93 7.19
N THR A 75 5.86 14.91 6.62
CA THR A 75 4.47 14.76 6.17
C THR A 75 4.31 15.38 4.79
N LEU A 76 3.33 14.90 4.03
CA LEU A 76 3.01 15.42 2.71
C LEU A 76 1.67 16.15 2.79
N SER A 77 1.67 17.46 2.51
CA SER A 77 0.59 18.38 2.92
C SER A 77 -0.73 18.23 2.17
N TRP A 78 -0.74 17.53 1.04
CA TRP A 78 -1.95 17.29 0.24
C TRP A 78 -2.85 16.25 0.91
N ARG A 79 -4.13 16.59 1.12
CA ARG A 79 -5.06 15.78 1.90
C ARG A 79 -6.06 14.95 1.09
N TYR A 80 -6.22 15.21 -0.21
CA TYR A 80 -7.25 14.59 -1.06
C TYR A 80 -8.67 14.69 -0.48
N LYS A 81 -9.05 15.87 0.05
CA LYS A 81 -10.34 16.09 0.72
C LYS A 81 -11.53 15.72 -0.17
N GLY A 82 -12.51 15.03 0.41
CA GLY A 82 -13.73 14.61 -0.30
C GLY A 82 -13.54 13.42 -1.25
N THR A 83 -12.40 12.72 -1.18
CA THR A 83 -12.15 11.48 -1.92
C THR A 83 -12.04 10.30 -0.95
N PRO A 84 -12.15 9.04 -1.43
CA PRO A 84 -11.86 7.86 -0.61
C PRO A 84 -10.44 7.84 -0.03
N TYR A 85 -9.52 8.60 -0.60
CA TYR A 85 -8.10 8.68 -0.22
C TYR A 85 -7.82 9.88 0.70
N GLU A 86 -8.84 10.43 1.37
CA GLU A 86 -8.64 11.53 2.31
C GLU A 86 -7.71 11.09 3.45
N LYS A 87 -6.66 11.88 3.68
CA LYS A 87 -5.58 11.54 4.61
C LYS A 87 -5.79 12.11 6.00
N VAL A 88 -5.33 11.35 6.99
CA VAL A 88 -4.99 11.87 8.32
C VAL A 88 -3.57 12.41 8.27
N ILE A 89 -3.36 13.65 8.72
CA ILE A 89 -2.03 14.24 8.91
C ILE A 89 -1.96 14.69 10.36
N ASP A 90 -1.23 13.90 11.14
CA ASP A 90 -0.94 14.15 12.56
C ASP A 90 0.54 13.82 12.81
N PRO A 91 1.42 14.85 12.91
CA PRO A 91 2.85 14.66 13.17
C PRO A 91 3.15 14.01 14.53
N ASP A 92 2.23 14.09 15.48
CA ASP A 92 2.38 13.59 16.86
C ASP A 92 1.66 12.25 17.09
N GLY A 93 0.81 11.84 16.16
CA GLY A 93 0.11 10.57 16.19
C GLY A 93 0.17 9.84 14.85
N VAL A 94 -1.00 9.71 14.21
CA VAL A 94 -1.19 8.87 13.02
C VAL A 94 -1.21 9.70 11.75
N THR A 95 -0.30 9.41 10.82
CA THR A 95 -0.33 9.99 9.47
C THR A 95 -0.55 8.89 8.44
N THR A 96 -1.43 9.13 7.46
CA THR A 96 -1.73 8.18 6.39
C THR A 96 -1.32 8.71 5.03
N GLU A 97 -0.84 7.84 4.15
CA GLU A 97 -0.61 8.12 2.73
C GLU A 97 -1.32 7.09 1.85
N TYR A 98 -1.60 7.46 0.60
CA TYR A 98 -2.16 6.56 -0.40
C TYR A 98 -1.29 6.59 -1.66
N VAL A 99 -0.86 5.41 -2.12
CA VAL A 99 0.04 5.27 -3.27
C VAL A 99 -0.56 4.25 -4.23
N ARG A 100 -0.69 4.64 -5.50
CA ARG A 100 -1.20 3.78 -6.57
C ARG A 100 -0.04 3.01 -7.20
N CYS A 101 -0.24 1.71 -7.41
CA CYS A 101 0.69 0.89 -8.19
C CYS A 101 0.81 1.43 -9.62
N PRO A 102 2.02 1.46 -10.23
CA PRO A 102 2.21 1.93 -11.60
C PRO A 102 1.70 0.94 -12.67
N ASP A 103 1.16 -0.21 -12.27
CA ASP A 103 0.51 -1.17 -13.18
C ASP A 103 -0.55 -0.44 -14.03
N PRO A 104 -0.39 -0.39 -15.37
CA PRO A 104 -1.27 0.37 -16.25
C PRO A 104 -2.62 -0.35 -16.50
N THR A 105 -2.82 -1.55 -15.97
CA THR A 105 -4.07 -2.28 -16.13
C THR A 105 -5.17 -1.73 -15.23
N ALA A 106 -6.40 -2.24 -15.43
CA ALA A 106 -7.54 -1.92 -14.58
C ALA A 106 -7.47 -2.56 -13.18
N SER A 107 -6.34 -3.19 -12.79
CA SER A 107 -6.17 -3.79 -11.47
C SER A 107 -6.32 -2.79 -10.33
N GLY A 108 -5.96 -1.51 -10.58
CA GLY A 108 -6.33 -0.39 -9.72
C GLY A 108 -5.72 -0.46 -8.32
N ILE A 109 -4.59 -1.17 -8.14
CA ILE A 109 -4.02 -1.39 -6.80
C ILE A 109 -3.64 -0.06 -6.14
N VAL A 110 -4.17 0.18 -4.95
CA VAL A 110 -3.80 1.31 -4.07
C VAL A 110 -3.36 0.77 -2.72
N ILE A 111 -2.23 1.27 -2.25
CA ILE A 111 -1.71 0.99 -0.91
C ILE A 111 -2.01 2.17 -0.01
N LYS A 112 -2.58 1.86 1.15
CA LYS A 112 -2.65 2.78 2.28
C LYS A 112 -1.43 2.54 3.17
N VAL A 113 -0.66 3.59 3.37
CA VAL A 113 0.45 3.62 4.31
C VAL A 113 -0.04 4.29 5.58
N THR A 114 0.21 3.68 6.74
CA THR A 114 -0.14 4.25 8.05
C THR A 114 1.11 4.34 8.89
N ARG A 115 1.55 5.56 9.22
CA ARG A 115 2.67 5.85 10.10
C ARG A 115 2.15 6.28 11.47
N THR A 116 2.53 5.56 12.51
CA THR A 116 2.15 5.82 13.90
C THR A 116 3.38 6.16 14.72
N VAL A 117 3.32 7.27 15.47
CA VAL A 117 4.33 7.60 16.49
C VAL A 117 4.28 6.54 17.60
N VAL A 118 5.45 5.99 17.93
CA VAL A 118 5.62 5.19 19.15
C VAL A 118 6.20 6.12 20.20
N SER A 119 5.49 6.31 21.31
CA SER A 119 6.01 7.09 22.44
C SER A 119 7.28 6.42 22.96
N GLU A 120 8.38 7.18 23.09
CA GLU A 120 9.53 6.77 23.91
C GLU A 120 8.98 6.44 25.32
N GLY A 121 9.14 5.20 25.76
CA GLY A 121 8.83 4.79 27.13
C GLY A 121 9.81 5.37 28.13
#